data_AF-A0A382BWL4-F1
#
_entry.id   AF-A0A382BWL4-F1
#
_cell.length_a   1.000
_cell.length_b   1.000
_cell.length_c   1.000
_cell.angle_alpha   90.00
_cell.angle_beta   90.00
_cell.angle_gamma   90.00
#
_symmetry.space_group_name_H-M   'P 1'
#
loop_
_entity.id
_entity.type
_entity.pdbx_description
1 polymer ?
#
loop_
_entity_poly.entity_id
_entity_poly.type
_entity_poly.pdbx_seq_one_letter_code
_entity_poly.pdbx_strand_id
1 'polypeptide(L)' 'MTISNKPLCIVGASGLVGSNIVKAALDRGYNVHGVMRNKDAPDKAPYLMALPSANKRLTLFSG' A
#
# COMPACT_ATOMS: atom_id res chain seq x y z
N MET A 1 -2.27 16.09 -15.24
CA MET A 1 -1.37 15.06 -14.67
C MET A 1 -2.00 13.71 -14.96
N THR A 2 -1.52 12.98 -15.96
CA THR A 2 -2.12 11.72 -16.39
C THR A 2 -1.79 10.65 -15.35
N ILE A 3 -2.78 10.24 -14.56
CA ILE A 3 -2.62 9.12 -13.63
C ILE A 3 -2.50 7.87 -14.50
N SER A 4 -1.27 7.40 -14.71
CA SER A 4 -1.02 6.12 -15.37
C SER A 4 -1.85 5.05 -14.66
N ASN A 5 -2.69 4.33 -15.40
CA ASN A 5 -3.55 3.26 -14.87
C ASN A 5 -2.76 2.03 -14.35
N LYS A 6 -1.43 2.16 -14.17
CA LYS A 6 -0.54 1.10 -13.71
C LYS A 6 -0.39 1.23 -12.19
N PRO A 7 -0.68 0.17 -11.43
CA PRO A 7 -0.48 0.18 -9.99
C PRO A 7 1.01 0.22 -9.64
N LEU A 8 1.34 0.92 -8.57
CA LEU A 8 2.69 1.05 -8.03
C LEU A 8 2.99 -0.13 -7.09
N CYS A 9 3.92 -1.00 -7.46
CA CYS A 9 4.38 -2.08 -6.59
C CYS A 9 5.35 -1.57 -5.53
N ILE A 10 5.04 -1.81 -4.26
CA ILE A 10 5.88 -1.46 -3.11
C ILE A 10 6.17 -2.74 -2.33
N VAL A 11 7.42 -3.17 -2.37
CA VAL A 11 7.90 -4.31 -1.59
C VAL A 11 8.27 -3.86 -0.19
N GLY A 12 7.82 -4.61 0.83
CA GLY A 12 8.02 -4.23 2.23
C GLY A 12 7.06 -3.13 2.69
N ALA A 13 5.82 -3.14 2.20
CA ALA A 13 4.81 -2.14 2.53
C ALA A 13 4.55 -2.02 4.05
N SER A 14 4.72 -3.09 4.82
CA SER A 14 4.55 -3.10 6.28
C SER A 14 5.72 -2.48 7.05
N GLY A 15 6.81 -2.08 6.39
CA GLY A 15 7.96 -1.46 7.03
C GLY A 15 7.73 0.02 7.38
N LEU A 16 8.60 0.59 8.21
CA LEU A 16 8.57 2.01 8.58
C LEU A 16 8.59 2.93 7.36
N VAL A 17 9.45 2.64 6.39
CA VAL A 17 9.59 3.44 5.16
C VAL A 17 8.49 3.06 4.16
N GLY A 18 8.24 1.76 3.96
CA GLY A 18 7.25 1.28 2.99
C GLY A 18 5.85 1.82 3.25
N SER A 19 5.42 1.85 4.52
CA SER A 19 4.11 2.38 4.91
C SER A 19 3.94 3.86 4.60
N ASN A 20 4.99 4.66 4.74
CA ASN A 20 4.94 6.09 4.42
C ASN A 20 4.95 6.34 2.91
N ILE A 21 5.64 5.51 2.13
CA ILE A 21 5.58 5.56 0.66
C ILE A 21 4.17 5.19 0.17
N VAL A 22 3.56 4.15 0.74
CA VAL A 22 2.17 3.77 0.45
C VAL A 22 1.24 4.95 0.74
N LYS A 23 1.38 5.58 1.92
CA LYS A 23 0.60 6.79 2.27
C LYS A 23 0.75 7.90 1.23
N ALA A 24 1.97 8.26 0.86
CA ALA A 24 2.22 9.32 -0.12
C ALA A 24 1.68 8.97 -1.53
N ALA A 25 1.74 7.70 -1.92
CA ALA A 25 1.21 7.24 -3.20
C ALA A 25 -0.33 7.26 -3.22
N LEU A 26 -0.98 6.83 -2.14
CA LEU A 26 -2.43 6.88 -1.97
C LEU A 26 -2.97 8.32 -1.95
N ASP A 27 -2.25 9.22 -1.26
CA ASP A 27 -2.59 10.65 -1.17
C ASP A 27 -2.54 11.34 -2.55
N ARG A 28 -1.55 10.97 -3.37
CA ARG A 28 -1.44 11.41 -4.77
C ARG A 28 -2.45 10.74 -5.72
N GLY A 29 -3.21 9.78 -5.21
CA GLY A 29 -4.26 9.08 -5.95
C GLY A 29 -3.80 7.96 -6.87
N TYR A 30 -2.62 7.41 -6.63
CA TYR A 30 -2.17 6.19 -7.31
C TYR A 30 -2.81 4.94 -6.71
N ASN A 31 -2.94 3.92 -7.55
CA ASN A 31 -3.22 2.55 -7.10
C ASN A 31 -1.91 1.92 -6.64
N VAL A 32 -1.92 1.23 -5.50
CA VAL A 32 -0.71 0.70 -4.85
C VAL A 32 -0.87 -0.79 -4.59
N HIS A 33 0.15 -1.55 -4.97
CA HIS A 33 0.28 -2.98 -4.67
C HIS A 33 1.35 -3.16 -3.60
N GLY A 34 0.94 -3.39 -2.36
CA GLY A 34 1.85 -3.60 -1.23
C GLY A 34 2.21 -5.07 -1.10
N VAL A 35 3.48 -5.44 -1.31
CA VAL A 35 3.97 -6.81 -1.06
C VAL A 35 4.50 -6.89 0.37
N MET A 36 4.02 -7.88 1.12
CA MET A 36 4.46 -8.18 2.48
C MET A 36 4.67 -9.68 2.66
N ARG A 37 5.45 -10.04 3.68
CA ARG A 37 5.80 -11.45 3.96
C ARG A 37 4.60 -12.31 4.36
N ASN A 38 3.56 -11.69 4.94
CA ASN A 38 2.32 -12.38 5.27
C ASN A 38 1.15 -11.39 5.16
N LYS A 39 0.33 -11.52 4.12
CA LYS A 39 -0.86 -10.67 3.89
C LYS A 39 -1.97 -10.94 4.90
N ASP A 40 -1.99 -12.16 5.46
CA ASP A 40 -3.00 -12.63 6.41
C ASP A 40 -2.59 -12.37 7.87
N ALA A 41 -1.56 -11.54 8.09
CA ALA A 41 -1.22 -10.97 9.39
C ALA A 41 -1.65 -9.49 9.45
N PRO A 42 -2.97 -9.19 9.50
CA PRO A 42 -3.47 -7.82 9.57
C PRO A 42 -2.95 -7.08 10.81
N ASP A 43 -2.56 -7.79 11.88
CA ASP A 43 -1.86 -7.25 13.06
C ASP A 43 -0.54 -6.54 12.75
N LYS A 44 0.14 -6.90 11.64
CA LYS A 44 1.39 -6.26 11.21
C LYS A 44 1.17 -5.12 10.23
N ALA A 45 -0.07 -4.87 9.83
CA ALA A 45 -0.44 -3.82 8.88
C ALA A 45 -1.68 -2.97 9.29
N PRO A 46 -2.03 -2.79 10.59
CA PRO A 46 -3.21 -2.03 10.96
C PRO A 46 -3.09 -0.57 10.49
N TYR A 47 -1.87 -0.02 10.52
CA TYR A 47 -1.58 1.32 10.04
C TYR A 47 -1.78 1.50 8.52
N LEU A 48 -1.53 0.46 7.71
CA LEU A 48 -1.72 0.50 6.26
C LEU A 48 -3.21 0.52 5.90
N MET A 49 -3.99 -0.32 6.57
CA MET A 49 -5.45 -0.38 6.39
C MET A 49 -6.15 0.87 6.94
N ALA A 50 -5.55 1.53 7.94
CA ALA A 50 -6.04 2.79 8.49
C ALA A 50 -5.76 4.02 7.61
N LEU A 51 -4.99 3.89 6.51
CA LEU A 51 -4.72 5.01 5.63
C LEU A 51 -5.97 5.43 4.85
N PRO A 52 -6.20 6.75 4.69
CA PRO A 52 -7.28 7.24 3.84
C PRO A 52 -7.05 6.76 2.40
N SER A 53 -8.10 6.23 1.77
CA SER A 53 -8.07 5.62 0.43
C SER A 53 -7.45 4.23 0.31
N ALA A 54 -6.89 3.64 1.37
CA ALA A 54 -6.34 2.28 1.33
C ALA A 54 -7.38 1.25 0.88
N ASN A 55 -8.58 1.29 1.45
CA ASN A 55 -9.66 0.34 1.12
C ASN A 55 -10.01 0.30 -0.38
N LYS A 56 -9.84 1.41 -1.12
CA LYS A 56 -10.15 1.48 -2.56
C LYS A 56 -8.95 1.29 -3.48
N ARG A 57 -7.74 1.64 -3.02
CA ARG A 57 -6.56 1.79 -3.90
C ARG A 57 -5.35 0.97 -3.46
N LEU A 58 -5.39 0.34 -2.29
CA LEU A 58 -4.33 -0.51 -1.77
C LEU A 58 -4.71 -1.99 -1.92
N THR A 59 -3.91 -2.74 -2.67
CA THR A 59 -4.00 -4.20 -2.76
C THR A 59 -2.79 -4.81 -2.08
N LEU A 60 -3.00 -5.71 -1.13
CA LEU A 60 -1.90 -6.39 -0.43
C LEU A 60 -1.63 -7.77 -1.05
N PHE A 61 -0.36 -8.07 -1.26
CA PHE A 61 0.13 -9.34 -1.80
C PHE A 61 1.07 -10.01 -0.80
N SER A 62 1.07 -11.34 -0.78
CA SER A 62 2.11 -12.12 -0.11
C SER A 62 3.19 -12.52 -1.10
N GLY A 63 4.45 -12.34 -0.69
CA GLY A 63 5.64 -12.73 -1.45
C GLY A 63 6.66 -13.42 -0.56
#